data_AF-A0A5C4RQE1-F1
#
_entry.id   AF-A0A5C4RQE1-F1
#
_cell.length_a   1.000
_cell.length_b   1.000
_cell.length_c   1.000
_cell.angle_alpha   90.00
_cell.angle_beta   90.00
_cell.angle_gamma   90.00
#
_symmetry.space_group_name_H-M   'P 1'
#
loop_
_entity.id
_entity.type
_entity.pdbx_description
1 polymer ?
#
loop_
_entity_poly.entity_id
_entity_poly.type
_entity_poly.pdbx_seq_one_letter_code
_entity_poly.pdbx_strand_id
1 'polypeptide(L)' 'MKTVLLAVLVLFLAACGHIRIVDDGHGAKAGGDTVLICHKGKKTMELPRSAAGGHMNHGDRYGRC' A
#
# COMPACT_ATOMS: atom_id res chain seq x y z
N MET A 1 -16.53 -8.72 -41.63
CA MET A 1 -16.91 -7.43 -40.99
C MET A 1 -17.61 -7.59 -39.63
N LYS A 2 -18.58 -8.50 -39.46
CA LYS A 2 -19.22 -8.76 -38.14
C LYS A 2 -18.24 -9.27 -37.07
N THR A 3 -17.28 -10.10 -37.46
CA THR A 3 -16.23 -10.63 -36.56
C THR A 3 -15.24 -9.57 -36.10
N VAL A 4 -14.92 -8.61 -36.98
CA VAL A 4 -14.06 -7.46 -36.65
C VAL A 4 -14.75 -6.53 -35.65
N LEU A 5 -16.06 -6.30 -35.83
CA LEU A 5 -16.86 -5.50 -34.89
C LEU A 5 -16.93 -6.13 -33.48
N LEU A 6 -17.08 -7.46 -33.42
CA LEU A 6 -17.08 -8.18 -32.13
C LEU A 6 -15.70 -8.14 -31.45
N ALA A 7 -14.62 -8.27 -32.22
CA ALA A 7 -13.26 -8.19 -31.66
C ALA A 7 -12.96 -6.81 -31.06
N VAL A 8 -13.37 -5.73 -31.74
CA VAL A 8 -13.17 -4.35 -31.26
C VAL A 8 -13.98 -4.09 -29.98
N LEU A 9 -15.22 -4.58 -29.90
CA LEU A 9 -16.07 -4.44 -28.70
C LEU A 9 -15.46 -5.12 -27.45
N VAL A 10 -14.87 -6.31 -27.63
CA VAL A 10 -14.21 -7.05 -26.53
C VAL A 10 -12.96 -6.32 -26.02
N LEU A 11 -12.19 -5.69 -26.91
CA LEU A 11 -11.01 -4.89 -26.55
C LEU A 11 -11.36 -3.67 -25.70
N PHE A 12 -12.46 -2.96 -26.01
CA PHE A 12 -12.90 -1.80 -25.22
C PHE A 12 -13.37 -2.18 -23.82
N LEU A 13 -14.06 -3.31 -23.66
CA LEU A 13 -14.52 -3.79 -22.35
C LEU A 13 -13.36 -4.24 -21.45
N ALA A 14 -12.28 -4.79 -22.02
CA ALA A 14 -11.09 -5.19 -21.27
C ALA A 14 -10.28 -3.99 -20.71
N ALA A 15 -10.40 -2.80 -21.34
CA ALA A 15 -9.64 -1.61 -20.93
C ALA A 15 -10.14 -0.97 -19.62
N CYS A 16 -11.39 -1.22 -19.21
CA CYS A 16 -11.93 -0.72 -17.94
C CYS A 16 -11.41 -1.48 -16.70
N GLY A 17 -10.76 -2.64 -16.88
CA GLY A 17 -10.31 -3.49 -15.77
C GLY A 17 -8.85 -3.33 -15.35
N HIS A 18 -8.09 -2.46 -16.01
CA HIS A 18 -6.62 -2.36 -15.83
C HIS A 18 -6.13 -1.05 -15.22
N ILE A 19 -6.99 -0.29 -14.54
CA ILE A 19 -6.50 0.70 -13.58
C ILE A 19 -6.05 -0.06 -12.32
N ARG A 20 -4.82 -0.60 -12.35
CA ARG A 20 -4.11 -0.93 -11.12
C ARG A 20 -3.71 0.41 -10.49
N ILE A 21 -4.66 1.05 -9.80
CA ILE A 21 -4.27 1.98 -8.73
C ILE A 21 -3.62 1.06 -7.71
N VAL A 22 -2.30 0.98 -7.77
CA VAL A 22 -1.52 0.53 -6.64
C VAL A 22 -1.72 1.62 -5.60
N ASP A 23 -2.78 1.48 -4.82
CA ASP A 23 -2.98 2.23 -3.60
C ASP A 23 -1.98 1.65 -2.59
N ASP A 24 -0.70 1.98 -2.78
CA ASP A 24 0.28 1.93 -1.71
C ASP A 24 -0.13 3.03 -0.74
N GLY A 25 -1.19 2.77 0.02
CA GLY A 25 -1.78 3.62 1.04
C GLY A 25 -0.77 3.88 2.15
N HIS A 26 0.24 4.67 1.84
CA HIS A 26 1.20 5.26 2.75
C HIS A 26 0.97 6.75 2.66
N GLY A 27 -0.18 7.19 3.19
CA GLY A 27 -0.47 8.59 3.42
C GLY A 27 0.77 9.22 4.03
N ALA A 28 1.38 10.13 3.26
CA ALA A 28 2.64 10.78 3.59
C ALA A 28 2.55 11.25 5.04
N LYS A 29 3.27 10.57 5.93
CA LYS A 29 3.24 10.86 7.36
C LYS A 29 3.80 12.26 7.51
N ALA A 30 2.97 13.18 7.99
CA ALA A 30 3.37 14.55 8.22
C ALA A 30 4.52 14.57 9.25
N GLY A 31 5.73 14.88 8.81
CA GLY A 31 6.85 15.23 9.68
C GLY A 31 7.96 14.20 9.79
N GLY A 32 8.99 14.36 8.95
CA GLY A 32 10.37 13.95 9.25
C GLY A 32 10.70 12.48 9.07
N ASP A 33 11.85 12.09 9.64
CA ASP A 33 12.41 10.73 9.57
C ASP A 33 11.42 9.69 10.07
N THR A 34 11.21 8.66 9.26
CA THR A 34 10.39 7.50 9.61
C THR A 34 11.26 6.33 10.06
N VAL A 35 10.62 5.39 10.76
CA VAL A 35 11.22 4.12 11.15
C VAL A 35 10.26 2.98 10.87
N LEU A 36 10.83 1.82 10.50
CA LEU A 36 10.10 0.57 10.38
C LEU A 36 9.99 -0.12 11.73
N ILE A 37 8.80 -0.62 12.03
CA ILE A 37 8.51 -1.41 13.22
C ILE A 37 7.66 -2.65 12.89
N CYS A 38 7.80 -3.69 13.70
CA CYS A 38 6.95 -4.85 13.77
C CYS A 38 5.91 -4.62 14.87
N HIS A 39 4.70 -4.26 14.45
CA HIS A 39 3.59 -3.98 15.34
C HIS A 39 2.99 -5.29 15.87
N LYS A 40 3.06 -5.48 17.19
CA LYS A 40 2.50 -6.66 17.90
C LYS A 40 2.85 -8.02 17.30
N GLY A 41 4.01 -8.14 16.64
CA GLY A 41 4.43 -9.39 15.98
C GLY A 41 3.62 -9.81 14.75
N LYS A 42 2.76 -8.94 14.22
CA LYS A 42 1.79 -9.30 13.16
C LYS A 42 1.92 -8.47 11.89
N LYS A 43 2.39 -7.23 12.00
CA LYS A 43 2.38 -6.28 10.89
C LYS A 43 3.64 -5.43 10.88
N THR A 44 4.33 -5.40 9.75
CA THR A 44 5.35 -4.38 9.47
C THR A 44 4.68 -3.07 9.12
N MET A 45 5.07 -1.99 9.78
CA MET A 45 4.57 -0.64 9.46
C MET A 45 5.66 0.42 9.58
N GLU A 46 5.47 1.51 8.86
CA GLU A 46 6.33 2.69 8.89
C GLU A 46 5.62 3.84 9.63
N LEU A 47 6.35 4.50 10.53
CA LEU A 47 5.81 5.61 11.33
C LEU A 47 6.87 6.69 11.61
N PRO A 48 6.47 7.93 11.96
CA PRO A 48 7.41 8.98 12.36
C PRO A 48 8.26 8.57 13.56
N ARG A 49 9.58 8.80 13.51
CA ARG A 49 10.51 8.42 14.60
C ARG A 49 10.07 8.94 15.97
N SER A 50 9.43 10.11 16.03
CA SER A 50 8.88 10.70 17.26
C SER A 50 7.82 9.82 17.95
N ALA A 51 7.06 9.03 17.18
CA ALA A 51 6.04 8.13 17.72
C ALA A 51 6.60 6.74 18.08
N ALA A 52 7.82 6.40 17.66
CA ALA A 52 8.40 5.07 17.89
C ALA A 52 8.48 4.70 19.38
N GLY A 53 8.81 5.66 20.25
CA GLY A 53 8.90 5.42 21.70
C GLY A 53 7.59 4.91 22.31
N GLY A 54 6.45 5.49 21.92
CA GLY A 54 5.14 5.03 22.36
C GLY A 54 4.85 3.59 21.90
N HIS A 55 5.18 3.28 20.66
CA HIS A 55 5.02 1.93 20.11
C HIS A 55 5.89 0.88 20.83
N MET A 56 7.14 1.21 21.14
CA MET A 56 8.02 0.29 21.89
C MET A 56 7.49 0.03 23.31
N ASN A 57 6.94 1.05 23.98
CA ASN A 57 6.32 0.89 25.29
C ASN A 57 5.02 0.05 25.24
N HIS A 58 4.46 -0.17 24.05
CA HIS A 58 3.27 -0.97 23.82
C HIS A 58 3.59 -2.36 23.23
N GLY A 59 4.87 -2.76 23.22
CA GLY A 59 5.32 -4.10 22.81
C GLY A 59 5.68 -4.26 21.34
N ASP A 60 5.83 -3.16 20.60
CA ASP A 60 6.35 -3.20 19.23
C ASP A 60 7.88 -3.36 19.22
N ARG A 61 8.44 -3.78 18.08
CA ARG A 61 9.90 -3.91 17.89
C ARG A 61 10.36 -3.17 16.64
N TYR A 62 11.56 -2.62 16.66
CA TYR A 62 12.17 -2.05 15.45
C TYR A 62 12.39 -3.12 14.37
N GLY A 63 12.24 -2.71 13.11
CA GLY A 63 12.44 -3.56 11.94
C GLY A 63 11.17 -4.25 11.46
N ARG A 64 11.34 -5.19 10.54
CA ARG A 64 10.23 -5.97 9.98
C ARG A 64 9.81 -7.11 10.91
N CYS A 65 8.55 -7.50 10.81
CA CYS A 65 8.16 -8.90 11.03
C CYS A 65 8.53 -9.67 9.75
#